data_AF-A0A0B8QIV7-F1
#
_entry.id   AF-A0A0B8QIV7-F1
#
_cell.length_a   1.000
_cell.length_b   1.000
_cell.length_c   1.000
_cell.angle_alpha   90.00
_cell.angle_beta   90.00
_cell.angle_gamma   90.00
#
_symmetry.space_group_name_H-M   'P 1'
#
loop_
_entity.id
_entity.type
_entity.pdbx_description
1 polymer ?
#
loop_
_entity_poly.entity_id
_entity_poly.type
_entity_poly.pdbx_seq_one_letter_code
_entity_poly.pdbx_strand_id
1 'polypeptide(L)' 'MPREKRIKAWESLVQLLPDSYYQQATNIIGLDEVIQAAEDITNGAVTGRTVIKL' A
#
# COMPACT_ATOMS: atom_id res chain seq x y z
N MET A 1 -8.97 12.31 22.50
CA MET A 1 -9.76 11.13 22.06
C MET A 1 -8.91 10.19 21.18
N PRO A 2 -9.22 8.88 21.09
CA PRO A 2 -8.44 7.92 20.27
C PRO A 2 -8.25 8.33 18.80
N ARG A 3 -9.19 9.13 18.24
CA ARG A 3 -9.11 9.68 16.89
C ARG A 3 -7.93 10.65 16.68
N GLU A 4 -7.73 11.60 17.59
CA GLU A 4 -6.66 12.61 17.48
C GLU A 4 -5.28 11.94 17.52
N LYS A 5 -5.13 10.87 18.32
CA LYS A 5 -3.89 10.09 18.36
C LYS A 5 -3.62 9.39 17.03
N ARG A 6 -4.65 8.84 16.37
CA ARG A 6 -4.51 8.24 15.03
C ARG A 6 -4.14 9.28 13.99
N ILE A 7 -4.77 10.45 14.01
CA ILE A 7 -4.46 11.56 13.08
C ILE A 7 -3.00 11.97 13.23
N LYS A 8 -2.54 12.24 14.46
CA LYS A 8 -1.13 12.60 14.71
C LYS A 8 -0.15 11.52 14.26
N ALA A 9 -0.48 10.25 14.48
CA ALA A 9 0.36 9.14 14.03
C ALA A 9 0.49 9.11 12.50
N TRP A 10 -0.60 9.35 11.76
CA TRP A 10 -0.56 9.45 10.30
C TRP A 10 0.22 10.68 9.82
N GLU A 11 0.06 11.83 10.46
CA GLU A 11 0.82 13.05 10.13
C GLU A 11 2.33 12.84 10.32
N SER A 12 2.73 12.18 11.42
CA SER A 12 4.14 11.86 11.66
C SER A 12 4.71 10.87 10.65
N LEU A 13 3.92 9.87 10.22
CA LEU A 13 4.37 8.90 9.20
C LEU A 13 4.75 9.57 7.88
N VAL A 14 4.01 10.60 7.46
CA VAL A 14 4.32 11.37 6.24
C VAL A 14 5.66 12.10 6.35
N GLN A 15 6.04 12.56 7.54
CA GLN A 15 7.32 13.25 7.75
C GLN A 15 8.51 12.30 7.92
N LEU A 16 8.26 11.09 8.43
CA LEU A 16 9.31 10.14 8.79
C LEU A 16 9.69 9.19 7.65
N LEU A 17 8.77 8.93 6.71
CA LEU A 17 8.99 7.97 5.64
C LEU A 17 9.55 8.67 4.39
N PRO A 18 10.75 8.26 3.90
CA PRO A 18 11.31 8.80 2.67
C PRO A 18 10.53 8.31 1.44
N ASP A 19 10.59 9.04 0.33
CA ASP A 19 9.92 8.66 -0.93
C ASP A 19 10.34 7.25 -1.42
N SER A 20 11.58 6.85 -1.15
CA SER A 20 12.10 5.51 -1.45
C SER A 20 11.38 4.38 -0.70
N TYR A 21 10.75 4.67 0.45
CA TYR A 21 9.93 3.71 1.18
C TYR A 21 8.72 3.27 0.36
N TYR A 22 8.16 4.18 -0.46
CA TYR A 22 7.03 3.88 -1.33
C TYR A 22 7.44 3.18 -2.63
N GLN A 23 8.73 3.05 -2.91
CA GLN A 23 9.25 2.36 -4.09
C GLN A 23 9.60 0.88 -3.83
N GLN A 24 9.67 0.45 -2.57
CA GLN A 24 9.96 -0.94 -2.25
C GLN A 24 8.76 -1.84 -2.57
N ALA A 25 9.04 -2.93 -3.30
CA ALA A 25 8.12 -4.04 -3.61
C ALA A 25 6.68 -3.61 -3.90
N THR A 26 6.52 -2.59 -4.77
CA THR A 26 5.22 -2.09 -5.17
C THR A 26 4.85 -2.67 -6.53
N ASN A 27 3.92 -3.62 -6.53
CA ASN A 27 3.28 -4.08 -7.76
C ASN A 27 2.24 -3.03 -8.16
N ILE A 28 2.53 -2.28 -9.22
CA ILE A 28 1.59 -1.29 -9.76
C ILE A 28 0.78 -1.98 -10.85
N ILE A 29 -0.52 -2.08 -10.65
CA ILE A 29 -1.44 -2.74 -11.58
C ILE A 29 -2.52 -1.76 -12.07
N GLY A 30 -3.09 -2.05 -13.22
CA GLY A 30 -4.31 -1.43 -13.72
C GLY A 30 -5.55 -1.88 -12.94
N LEU A 31 -6.65 -1.14 -13.10
CA LEU A 31 -7.94 -1.49 -12.50
C LEU A 31 -8.51 -2.82 -13.05
N ASP A 32 -8.19 -3.15 -14.30
CA ASP A 32 -8.56 -4.38 -15.00
C ASP A 32 -7.86 -5.63 -14.42
N GLU A 33 -6.69 -5.46 -13.82
CA GLU A 33 -5.88 -6.55 -13.27
C GLU A 33 -6.25 -6.91 -11.82
N VAL A 34 -7.18 -6.16 -11.19
CA VAL A 34 -7.51 -6.28 -9.76
C VAL A 34 -8.00 -7.67 -9.38
N ILE A 35 -8.78 -8.32 -10.25
CA ILE A 35 -9.32 -9.65 -9.97
C ILE A 35 -8.19 -10.69 -9.89
N GLN A 36 -7.29 -10.68 -10.88
CA GLN A 36 -6.16 -11.62 -10.91
C GLN A 36 -5.19 -11.35 -9.76
N ALA A 37 -4.87 -10.08 -9.51
CA ALA A 37 -3.98 -9.71 -8.41
C ALA A 37 -4.52 -10.12 -7.04
N ALA A 38 -5.84 -10.07 -6.82
CA ALA A 38 -6.45 -10.52 -5.57
C ALA A 38 -6.31 -12.05 -5.37
N GLU A 39 -6.46 -12.82 -6.45
CA GLU A 39 -6.23 -14.27 -6.45
C GLU A 39 -4.76 -14.60 -6.15
N ASP A 40 -3.83 -13.93 -6.84
CA ASP A 40 -2.39 -14.12 -6.66
C ASP A 40 -1.92 -13.77 -5.24
N ILE A 41 -2.49 -12.72 -4.63
CA ILE A 41 -2.23 -12.36 -3.23
C ILE A 41 -2.73 -13.47 -2.29
N THR A 42 -3.95 -13.98 -2.54
CA THR A 42 -4.56 -15.02 -1.70
C THR A 42 -3.77 -16.33 -1.76
N ASN A 43 -3.23 -16.65 -2.94
CA ASN A 43 -2.40 -17.84 -3.16
C ASN A 43 -0.93 -17.64 -2.77
N GLY A 44 -0.54 -16.43 -2.32
CA GLY A 44 0.84 -16.11 -1.93
C GLY A 44 1.82 -15.99 -3.11
N ALA A 45 1.33 -15.94 -4.35
CA ALA A 45 2.12 -15.69 -5.55
C ALA A 45 2.58 -14.23 -5.63
N VAL A 46 1.76 -13.31 -5.13
CA VAL A 46 2.11 -11.90 -4.94
C VAL A 46 2.22 -11.61 -3.46
N THR A 47 3.35 -11.01 -3.06
CA THR A 47 3.60 -10.57 -1.68
C THR A 47 4.06 -9.11 -1.68
N GLY A 48 3.92 -8.45 -0.54
CA GLY A 48 4.24 -7.03 -0.42
C GLY A 48 3.07 -6.12 -0.79
N ARG A 49 3.36 -4.95 -1.34
CA ARG A 49 2.37 -3.89 -1.56
C ARG A 49 1.92 -3.92 -3.03
N THR A 50 0.62 -4.06 -3.27
CA THR A 50 0.04 -3.87 -4.61
C THR A 50 -0.75 -2.55 -4.63
N VAL A 51 -0.48 -1.69 -5.61
CA VAL A 51 -1.10 -0.38 -5.79
C VAL A 51 -1.84 -0.35 -7.12
N ILE A 52 -3.11 0.04 -7.08
CA ILE A 52 -3.92 0.22 -8.28
C ILE A 52 -3.70 1.64 -8.79
N LYS A 53 -3.26 1.77 -10.03
CA LYS A 53 -3.21 3.05 -10.74
C LYS A 53 -4.51 3.24 -11.49
N LEU A 54 -5.26 4.28 -11.10
CA LEU A 54 -6.51 4.71 -11.75
C LEU A 54 -6.22 5.60 -12.96
#